data_AF-A0A1R4HTX3-F1
#
_entry.id   AF-A0A1R4HTX3-F1
#
_cell.length_a   1.000
_cell.length_b   1.000
_cell.length_c   1.000
_cell.angle_alpha   90.00
_cell.angle_beta   90.00
_cell.angle_gamma   90.00
#
_symmetry.space_group_name_H-M   'P 1'
#
loop_
_entity.id
_entity.type
_entity.pdbx_description
1 polymer ?
#
loop_
_entity_poly.entity_id
_entity_poly.type
_entity_poly.pdbx_seq_one_letter_code
_entity_poly.pdbx_strand_id
1 'polypeptide(L)'
;MNMTLKSLFAALLLSLSLGLSSNALAQAVAPINVNAANAELLSELPGIGPSRAAAIIEERDAKGEFTSADDLTRVSGIGAATVDRMRDQIVLED
;
A
#
# COMPACT_ATOMS: atom_id res chain seq x y z
N MET A 1 16.06 -66.76 9.82
CA MET A 1 16.90 -65.87 9.00
C MET A 1 16.16 -64.53 8.86
N ASN A 2 16.54 -63.59 9.72
CA ASN A 2 16.67 -62.14 9.50
C ASN A 2 15.43 -61.35 9.02
N MET A 3 14.94 -60.29 9.65
CA MET A 3 15.08 -59.67 10.97
C MET A 3 14.02 -58.54 10.93
N THR A 4 13.28 -58.37 12.02
CA THR A 4 12.59 -57.13 12.40
C THR A 4 13.49 -55.90 12.23
N LEU A 5 12.90 -54.73 11.97
CA LEU A 5 13.38 -53.36 12.31
C LEU A 5 13.40 -52.39 11.11
N LYS A 6 12.33 -51.60 10.95
CA LYS A 6 12.35 -50.14 10.73
C LYS A 6 10.93 -49.59 10.54
N SER A 7 10.35 -49.33 11.72
CA SER A 7 9.51 -48.18 12.05
C SER A 7 8.05 -48.08 11.58
N LEU A 8 7.17 -48.36 12.55
CA LEU A 8 5.92 -47.65 12.89
C LEU A 8 4.92 -47.47 11.73
N PHE A 9 4.05 -48.43 11.46
CA PHE A 9 2.78 -48.63 12.17
C PHE A 9 2.21 -47.41 12.90
N ALA A 10 1.02 -47.05 12.44
CA ALA A 10 -0.08 -46.44 13.17
C ALA A 10 -0.12 -44.90 13.28
N ALA A 11 -1.17 -44.42 12.63
CA ALA A 11 -2.05 -43.34 13.04
C ALA A 11 -1.74 -41.93 12.51
N LEU A 12 -2.83 -41.32 12.04
CA LEU A 12 -3.08 -39.87 12.06
C LEU A 12 -2.20 -39.06 11.08
N LEU A 13 -2.69 -38.41 10.03
CA LEU A 13 -3.93 -37.68 9.89
C LEU A 13 -4.29 -37.55 8.41
N LEU A 14 -5.51 -38.00 8.15
CA LEU A 14 -6.45 -37.57 7.13
C LEU A 14 -6.09 -36.24 6.43
N SER A 15 -5.99 -36.32 5.11
CA SER A 15 -6.27 -35.25 4.14
C SER A 15 -7.05 -34.07 4.75
N LEU A 16 -6.36 -32.95 4.96
CA LEU A 16 -7.00 -31.71 5.32
C LEU A 16 -6.30 -30.57 4.57
N SER A 17 -6.59 -30.49 3.28
CA SER A 17 -6.51 -29.24 2.51
C SER A 17 -7.56 -28.28 3.09
N LEU A 18 -7.27 -27.75 4.27
CA LEU A 18 -8.08 -26.75 4.92
C LEU A 18 -7.77 -25.42 4.23
N GLY A 19 -8.77 -24.90 3.53
CA GLY A 19 -8.66 -23.72 2.69
C GLY A 19 -7.95 -22.59 3.42
N LEU A 20 -6.86 -22.12 2.81
CA LEU A 20 -6.46 -20.73 2.97
C LEU A 20 -7.58 -19.91 2.33
N SER A 21 -8.65 -19.66 3.09
CA SER A 21 -9.47 -18.49 2.89
C SER A 21 -8.54 -17.33 3.18
N SER A 22 -7.81 -16.90 2.15
CA SER A 22 -7.23 -15.57 2.08
C SER A 22 -8.41 -14.60 2.06
N ASN A 23 -8.98 -14.37 3.24
CA ASN A 23 -9.46 -13.07 3.61
C ASN A 23 -8.21 -12.18 3.52
N ALA A 24 -7.92 -11.73 2.30
CA ALA A 24 -7.17 -10.51 2.07
C ALA A 24 -7.94 -9.48 2.88
N LEU A 25 -7.49 -9.29 4.12
CA LEU A 25 -7.88 -8.18 4.93
C LEU A 25 -7.54 -7.00 4.06
N ALA A 26 -8.56 -6.42 3.42
CA ALA A 26 -8.45 -5.10 2.85
C ALA A 26 -8.11 -4.22 4.06
N GLN A 27 -6.82 -4.11 4.33
CA GLN A 27 -6.29 -3.13 5.26
C GLN A 27 -6.74 -1.83 4.63
N ALA A 28 -7.79 -1.25 5.20
CA ALA A 28 -8.19 0.11 4.91
C ALA A 28 -6.99 0.95 5.30
N VAL A 29 -6.14 1.24 4.32
CA VAL A 29 -5.03 2.17 4.48
C VAL A 29 -5.68 3.50 4.81
N ALA A 30 -5.32 4.07 5.96
CA ALA A 30 -5.81 5.38 6.34
C ALA A 30 -5.44 6.38 5.23
N PRO A 31 -6.32 7.31 4.87
CA PRO A 31 -6.00 8.32 3.88
C PRO A 31 -4.73 9.07 4.24
N ILE A 32 -3.91 9.37 3.24
CA ILE A 32 -2.61 10.00 3.40
C ILE A 32 -2.79 11.52 3.31
N ASN A 33 -2.42 12.22 4.37
CA ASN A 33 -2.42 13.68 4.38
C ASN A 33 -1.29 14.21 3.49
N VAL A 34 -1.62 14.78 2.34
CA VAL A 34 -0.61 15.25 1.35
C VAL A 34 0.14 16.49 1.82
N ASN A 35 -0.38 17.22 2.80
CA ASN A 35 0.26 18.40 3.39
C ASN A 35 1.24 18.02 4.53
N ALA A 36 1.08 16.84 5.14
CA ALA A 36 1.90 16.41 6.28
C ALA A 36 2.77 15.16 6.03
N ALA A 37 2.37 14.27 5.11
CA ALA A 37 3.06 12.99 4.90
C ALA A 37 4.52 13.18 4.44
N ASN A 38 5.37 12.22 4.81
CA ASN A 38 6.75 12.13 4.35
C ASN A 38 6.84 11.45 2.96
N ALA A 39 8.04 11.40 2.39
CA ALA A 39 8.24 10.90 1.04
C ALA A 39 7.90 9.40 0.92
N GLU A 40 8.15 8.62 1.97
CA GLU A 40 7.85 7.20 2.03
C GLU A 40 6.34 6.96 1.94
N LEU A 41 5.54 7.62 2.79
CA LEU A 41 4.09 7.51 2.78
C LEU A 41 3.49 8.02 1.47
N LEU A 42 3.96 9.18 0.97
CA LEU A 42 3.50 9.70 -0.32
C LEU A 42 3.76 8.72 -1.47
N SER A 43 4.83 7.94 -1.41
CA SER A 43 5.16 6.93 -2.42
C SER A 43 4.27 5.68 -2.36
N GLU A 44 3.40 5.54 -1.35
CA GLU A 44 2.38 4.49 -1.31
C GLU A 44 1.17 4.82 -2.21
N LEU A 45 1.01 6.09 -2.59
CA LEU A 45 -0.09 6.53 -3.44
C LEU A 45 0.02 5.98 -4.88
N PRO A 46 -1.09 5.58 -5.51
CA PRO A 46 -1.11 5.08 -6.87
C PRO A 46 -0.46 6.04 -7.87
N GLY A 47 0.65 5.61 -8.48
CA GLY A 47 1.35 6.42 -9.47
C GLY A 47 2.27 7.49 -8.87
N ILE A 48 2.50 7.50 -7.57
CA ILE A 48 3.50 8.34 -6.92
C ILE A 48 4.71 7.47 -6.56
N GLY A 49 5.84 7.72 -7.22
CA GLY A 49 7.12 7.11 -6.85
C GLY A 49 8.01 8.10 -6.12
N PRO A 50 9.23 7.70 -5.70
CA PRO A 50 10.13 8.52 -4.88
C PRO A 50 10.38 9.93 -5.44
N SER A 51 10.53 10.06 -6.76
CA SER A 51 10.73 11.36 -7.41
C SER A 51 9.51 12.27 -7.33
N ARG A 52 8.29 11.74 -7.48
CA ARG A 52 7.06 12.52 -7.37
C ARG A 52 6.75 12.85 -5.91
N ALA A 53 7.01 11.93 -4.99
CA ALA A 53 6.88 12.17 -3.56
C ALA A 53 7.77 13.34 -3.10
N ALA A 54 9.04 13.36 -3.52
CA ALA A 54 9.93 14.50 -3.27
C ALA A 54 9.40 15.81 -3.87
N ALA A 55 8.89 15.76 -5.11
CA ALA A 55 8.34 16.95 -5.77
C ALA A 55 7.05 17.47 -5.11
N ILE A 56 6.22 16.61 -4.51
CA ILE A 56 5.05 17.03 -3.72
C ILE A 56 5.50 17.83 -2.49
N ILE A 57 6.54 17.36 -1.79
CA ILE A 57 7.10 18.05 -0.61
C ILE A 57 7.69 19.40 -1.03
N GLU A 58 8.51 19.43 -2.08
CA GLU A 58 9.07 20.68 -2.60
C GLU A 58 7.97 21.67 -3.00
N GLU A 59 6.91 21.19 -3.66
CA GLU A 59 5.81 22.05 -4.11
C GLU A 59 5.04 22.67 -2.94
N ARG A 60 4.72 21.91 -1.88
CA ARG A 60 4.05 22.47 -0.69
C ARG A 60 4.95 23.41 0.12
N ASP A 61 6.25 23.13 0.15
CA ASP A 61 7.24 23.99 0.83
C ASP A 61 7.45 25.30 0.07
N ALA A 62 7.42 25.26 -1.27
CA ALA A 62 7.70 26.42 -2.13
C ALA A 62 6.47 27.27 -2.45
N LYS A 63 5.31 26.65 -2.68
CA LYS A 63 4.08 27.33 -3.14
C LYS A 63 2.94 27.30 -2.13
N GLY A 64 3.14 26.64 -0.99
CA GLY A 64 2.14 26.48 0.05
C GLY A 64 1.28 25.22 -0.13
N GLU A 65 0.47 24.97 0.90
CA GLU A 65 -0.36 23.77 1.04
C GLU A 65 -1.29 23.53 -0.17
N PHE A 66 -1.66 22.27 -0.34
CA PHE A 66 -2.71 21.86 -1.26
C PHE A 66 -4.07 22.08 -0.59
N THR A 67 -4.98 22.76 -1.29
CA THR A 67 -6.34 23.07 -0.82
C THR A 67 -7.40 22.20 -1.49
N SER A 68 -6.99 21.46 -2.53
CA SER A 68 -7.79 20.48 -3.23
C SER A 68 -6.91 19.35 -3.75
N ALA A 69 -7.51 18.19 -4.03
CA ALA A 69 -6.80 17.10 -4.71
C ALA A 69 -6.26 17.55 -6.09
N ASP A 70 -6.99 18.43 -6.78
CA ASP A 70 -6.62 18.94 -8.11
C ASP A 70 -5.34 19.80 -8.07
N ASP A 71 -5.03 20.43 -6.93
CA ASP A 71 -3.79 21.20 -6.75
C ASP A 71 -2.53 20.32 -6.87
N LEU A 72 -2.64 18.99 -6.72
CA LEU A 72 -1.52 18.08 -6.95
C LEU A 72 -1.05 18.08 -8.41
N THR A 73 -1.88 18.58 -9.34
CA THR A 73 -1.47 18.77 -10.75
C THR A 73 -0.44 19.88 -10.94
N ARG A 74 -0.19 20.72 -9.92
CA ARG A 74 0.92 21.69 -9.92
C ARG A 74 2.29 20.99 -9.92
N VAL A 75 2.34 19.75 -9.44
CA VAL A 75 3.56 18.94 -9.36
C VAL A 75 3.86 18.31 -10.72
N SER A 76 5.07 18.54 -11.23
CA SER A 76 5.49 17.99 -12.52
C SER A 76 5.38 16.45 -12.56
N GLY A 77 4.72 15.94 -13.59
CA GLY A 77 4.51 14.51 -13.77
C GLY A 77 3.33 13.92 -12.99
N ILE A 78 2.52 14.74 -12.30
CA ILE A 78 1.20 14.36 -11.76
C ILE A 78 0.13 15.02 -12.62
N GLY A 79 -0.61 14.21 -13.38
CA GLY A 79 -1.75 14.68 -14.19
C GLY A 79 -3.09 14.35 -13.54
N ALA A 80 -4.18 14.90 -14.10
CA ALA A 80 -5.55 14.67 -13.62
C ALA A 80 -5.88 13.16 -13.45
N ALA A 81 -5.49 12.33 -14.42
CA ALA A 81 -5.71 10.88 -14.34
C ALA A 81 -4.98 10.21 -13.17
N THR A 82 -3.82 10.73 -12.75
CA THR A 82 -3.11 10.24 -11.56
C THR A 82 -3.84 10.68 -10.30
N VAL A 83 -4.25 11.95 -10.24
CA VAL A 83 -5.04 12.50 -9.13
C VAL A 83 -6.31 11.68 -8.92
N ASP A 84 -7.10 11.46 -9.97
CA ASP A 84 -8.35 10.70 -9.90
C ASP A 84 -8.17 9.29 -9.33
N ARG A 85 -7.04 8.64 -9.60
CA ARG A 85 -6.74 7.29 -9.10
C ARG A 85 -6.39 7.24 -7.61
N MET A 86 -5.99 8.37 -7.02
CA MET A 86 -5.58 8.46 -5.62
C MET A 86 -6.48 9.36 -4.77
N ARG A 87 -7.52 10.00 -5.34
CA ARG A 87 -8.44 10.89 -4.62
C ARG A 87 -8.99 10.27 -3.33
N ASP A 88 -9.39 9.00 -3.38
CA ASP A 88 -9.99 8.30 -2.23
C ASP A 88 -8.96 7.88 -1.17
N GLN A 89 -7.66 8.06 -1.45
CA GLN A 89 -6.55 7.69 -0.57
C GLN A 89 -5.83 8.91 0.00
N ILE A 90 -6.30 10.12 -0.27
CA ILE A 90 -5.68 11.36 0.22
C ILE A 90 -6.66 12.17 1.06
N VAL A 91 -6.09 12.92 1.99
CA VAL A 91 -6.77 13.99 2.74
C VAL A 91 -5.88 15.23 2.74
N LEU A 92 -6.47 16.39 3.03
CA LEU A 92 -5.77 17.68 3.05
C LEU A 92 -5.50 18.17 4.48
N GLU A 93 -6.30 17.69 5.41
CA GLU A 93 -6.29 18.00 6.85
C GLU A 93 -6.44 16.67 7.62
N ASP A 94 -6.08 16.67 8.91
CA ASP A 94 -6.16 15.50 9.79
C ASP A 94 -7.60 15.16 10.25
#